data_AF-A0A7S1RDF1-F1
#
_entry.id   AF-A0A7S1RDF1-F1
#
_cell.length_a   1.000
_cell.length_b   1.000
_cell.length_c   1.000
_cell.angle_alpha   90.00
_cell.angle_beta   90.00
_cell.angle_gamma   90.00
#
_symmetry.space_group_name_H-M   'P 1'
#
loop_
_entity.id
_entity.type
_entity.pdbx_description
1 polymer ?
#
loop_
_entity_poly.entity_id
_entity_poly.type
_entity_poly.pdbx_seq_one_letter_code
_entity_poly.pdbx_strand_id
1 'polypeptide(L)'
;FAEAIAPRGIYLYCSPSCNRPVRTLVTMRLSGMAGLGMLGTLLIAQSCLAAELKAASEVYASLGSLAELNLHGAELAGGAAHRHLGNLTSSLAKLAARVVSGAEPLSDTQREVIKDIEIQMDDLIAGARAVHQEDQIEVGRVSALIADCDSKLAGIEGSKENSQSGEQGHAQCRVSEKAAKAAMDGACTLYSALVLGQQMPPCLSTYDPKPAIEDDGLDGMHACLEKIVTWSVPLNKTWTERKRACEEATAEHKRMVEKCNHEQSVYEMAFCSYHETLTGACSSYSECRATTEKKQLITYKEVKVSQDARKASLVAAEKIKCLIRVFSAGRAAQPEMLKKCLTTTASPEGLDITFKEKAAKLDCDTGPVATYPCVAAWLSERYESKDWYSEAPTKTCSACPHLQGGNKQSNHVIQPTPGDDADTDDAADAADTDDAA
;
A
#
# COMPACT_ATOMS: atom_id res chain seq x y z
N PHE A 1 -31.94 -40.95 12.99
CA PHE A 1 -30.76 -40.40 12.28
C PHE A 1 -31.22 -39.38 11.26
N ALA A 2 -31.27 -38.11 11.67
CA ALA A 2 -31.27 -36.88 10.86
C ALA A 2 -31.89 -35.77 11.74
N GLU A 3 -31.04 -34.98 12.39
CA GLU A 3 -31.43 -33.74 13.07
C GLU A 3 -30.63 -32.62 12.43
N ALA A 4 -31.33 -31.62 11.91
CA ALA A 4 -30.77 -30.51 11.15
C ALA A 4 -30.17 -29.46 12.10
N ILE A 5 -28.90 -29.14 11.91
CA ILE A 5 -28.21 -28.04 12.62
C ILE A 5 -28.21 -26.81 11.72
N ALA A 6 -28.82 -25.73 12.21
CA ALA A 6 -28.75 -24.39 11.63
C ALA A 6 -27.41 -23.70 11.97
N PRO A 7 -26.82 -22.86 11.09
CA PRO A 7 -25.59 -22.15 11.40
C PRO A 7 -25.84 -20.90 12.26
N ARG A 8 -25.01 -20.74 13.28
CA ARG A 8 -24.93 -19.57 14.17
C ARG A 8 -24.37 -18.36 13.40
N GLY A 9 -25.05 -17.22 13.49
CA GLY A 9 -24.60 -15.94 12.94
C GLY A 9 -23.43 -15.35 13.74
N ILE A 10 -22.48 -14.77 13.01
CA ILE A 10 -21.36 -14.00 13.53
C ILE A 10 -21.87 -12.57 13.82
N TYR A 11 -21.75 -12.11 15.06
CA TYR A 11 -21.99 -10.72 15.44
C TYR A 11 -20.69 -9.91 15.26
N LEU A 12 -20.69 -8.98 14.30
CA LEU A 12 -19.69 -7.91 14.22
C LEU A 12 -20.24 -6.68 14.97
N TYR A 13 -19.51 -6.22 15.99
CA TYR A 13 -19.78 -4.96 16.67
C TYR A 13 -19.28 -3.79 15.81
N CYS A 14 -20.19 -2.90 15.41
CA CYS A 14 -19.84 -1.60 14.81
C CYS A 14 -19.55 -0.55 15.90
N SER A 15 -18.50 0.24 15.67
CA SER A 15 -18.08 1.40 16.46
C SER A 15 -19.13 2.54 16.42
N PRO A 16 -19.24 3.41 17.46
CA PRO A 16 -20.41 4.30 17.67
C PRO A 16 -20.56 5.52 16.73
N SER A 17 -19.75 5.66 15.68
CA SER A 17 -19.61 6.95 14.97
C SER A 17 -20.44 7.11 13.68
N CYS A 18 -21.32 6.18 13.33
CA CYS A 18 -22.20 6.30 12.15
C CYS A 18 -23.68 6.39 12.55
N ASN A 19 -24.22 7.61 12.68
CA ASN A 19 -25.64 7.83 12.94
C ASN A 19 -26.34 8.47 11.72
N ARG A 20 -26.96 7.64 10.86
CA ARG A 20 -28.14 8.01 10.07
C ARG A 20 -29.02 6.78 9.83
N PRO A 21 -30.35 6.85 10.06
CA PRO A 21 -31.24 5.73 9.80
C PRO A 21 -31.78 5.78 8.37
N VAL A 22 -31.66 4.68 7.63
CA VAL A 22 -32.49 4.43 6.45
C VAL A 22 -33.32 3.18 6.73
N ARG A 23 -34.59 3.39 7.08
CA ARG A 23 -35.62 2.34 7.09
C ARG A 23 -36.08 2.14 5.66
N THR A 24 -35.83 0.97 5.08
CA THR A 24 -36.63 0.47 3.96
C THR A 24 -36.76 -1.04 4.10
N LEU A 25 -37.98 -1.48 4.42
CA LEU A 25 -38.39 -2.89 4.34
C LEU A 25 -38.50 -3.26 2.86
N VAL A 26 -37.74 -4.26 2.40
CA VAL A 26 -38.02 -4.96 1.14
C VAL A 26 -38.03 -6.45 1.42
N THR A 27 -39.22 -7.05 1.34
CA THR A 27 -39.43 -8.49 1.30
C THR A 27 -39.01 -9.00 -0.09
N MET A 28 -37.99 -9.85 -0.16
CA MET A 28 -37.53 -10.49 -1.40
C MET A 28 -37.92 -11.97 -1.43
N ARG A 29 -38.76 -12.34 -2.41
CA ARG A 29 -38.84 -13.69 -2.97
C ARG A 29 -37.65 -13.90 -3.90
N LEU A 30 -37.04 -15.09 -3.86
CA LEU A 30 -35.92 -15.50 -4.71
C LEU A 30 -36.28 -15.45 -6.20
N SER A 31 -35.45 -14.78 -7.01
CA SER A 31 -34.85 -15.30 -8.25
C SER A 31 -33.96 -14.24 -8.93
N GLY A 32 -32.67 -14.58 -9.10
CA GLY A 32 -31.75 -14.11 -10.15
C GLY A 32 -31.47 -12.61 -10.30
N MET A 33 -30.37 -12.10 -9.70
CA MET A 33 -29.46 -11.07 -10.25
C MET A 33 -28.25 -10.93 -9.31
N ALA A 34 -27.11 -11.54 -9.67
CA ALA A 34 -25.82 -11.35 -8.99
C ALA A 34 -24.91 -10.52 -9.91
N GLY A 35 -24.78 -9.22 -9.64
CA GLY A 35 -23.90 -8.36 -10.45
C GLY A 35 -23.89 -6.87 -10.07
N LEU A 36 -24.93 -6.36 -9.41
CA LEU A 36 -25.03 -4.94 -9.07
C LEU A 36 -24.78 -4.62 -7.58
N GLY A 37 -24.62 -5.64 -6.72
CA GLY A 37 -24.40 -5.46 -5.28
C GLY A 37 -22.95 -5.20 -4.86
N MET A 38 -21.95 -5.52 -5.69
CA MET A 38 -20.52 -5.37 -5.35
C MET A 38 -19.94 -3.98 -5.65
N LEU A 39 -20.51 -3.22 -6.60
CA LEU A 39 -20.03 -1.87 -6.91
C LEU A 39 -20.40 -0.83 -5.83
N GLY A 40 -21.58 -0.98 -5.22
CA GLY A 40 -22.05 -0.09 -4.16
C GLY A 40 -21.24 -0.23 -2.86
N THR A 41 -20.81 -1.44 -2.52
CA THR A 41 -19.98 -1.69 -1.33
C THR A 41 -18.53 -1.25 -1.51
N LEU A 42 -17.98 -1.32 -2.73
CA LEU A 42 -16.60 -0.89 -3.02
C LEU A 42 -16.45 0.65 -2.97
N LEU A 43 -17.42 1.41 -3.49
CA LEU A 43 -17.41 2.88 -3.42
C LEU A 43 -17.60 3.41 -1.99
N ILE A 44 -18.41 2.73 -1.17
CA ILE A 44 -18.55 3.06 0.25
C ILE A 44 -17.23 2.78 0.99
N ALA A 45 -16.55 1.67 0.70
CA ALA A 45 -15.25 1.35 1.30
C ALA A 45 -14.15 2.36 0.94
N GLN A 46 -14.10 2.82 -0.32
CA GLN A 46 -13.09 3.79 -0.79
C GLN A 46 -13.32 5.19 -0.20
N SER A 47 -14.58 5.61 -0.02
CA SER A 47 -14.93 6.85 0.66
C SER A 47 -14.66 6.81 2.18
N CYS A 48 -14.81 5.64 2.81
CA CYS A 48 -14.41 5.44 4.21
C CYS A 48 -12.88 5.52 4.38
N LEU A 49 -12.09 4.95 3.47
CA LEU A 49 -10.62 4.97 3.56
C LEU A 49 -10.05 6.40 3.48
N ALA A 50 -10.59 7.23 2.57
CA ALA A 50 -10.17 8.63 2.44
C ALA A 50 -10.58 9.49 3.64
N ALA A 51 -11.75 9.23 4.23
CA ALA A 51 -12.21 9.89 5.45
C ALA A 51 -11.36 9.48 6.67
N GLU A 52 -10.95 8.23 6.75
CA GLU A 52 -10.03 7.73 7.80
C GLU A 52 -8.63 8.33 7.66
N LEU A 53 -8.08 8.48 6.44
CA LEU A 53 -6.78 9.14 6.23
C LEU A 53 -6.79 10.63 6.62
N LYS A 54 -7.87 11.36 6.29
CA LYS A 54 -8.01 12.77 6.67
C LYS A 54 -8.17 12.93 8.19
N ALA A 55 -9.04 12.10 8.80
CA ALA A 55 -9.21 12.08 10.25
C ALA A 55 -7.91 11.70 10.98
N ALA A 56 -7.12 10.77 10.44
CA ALA A 56 -5.81 10.45 10.98
C ALA A 56 -4.88 11.66 10.94
N SER A 57 -4.79 12.39 9.82
CA SER A 57 -3.93 13.57 9.67
C SER A 57 -4.25 14.71 10.67
N GLU A 58 -5.54 14.95 10.94
CA GLU A 58 -5.99 15.96 11.90
C GLU A 58 -5.74 15.53 13.35
N VAL A 59 -5.89 14.24 13.64
CA VAL A 59 -5.47 13.64 14.92
C VAL A 59 -3.95 13.75 15.10
N TYR A 60 -3.14 13.61 14.04
CA TYR A 60 -1.67 13.75 14.11
C TYR A 60 -1.18 15.18 14.37
N ALA A 61 -1.83 16.20 13.80
CA ALA A 61 -1.54 17.59 14.12
C ALA A 61 -1.83 17.90 15.61
N SER A 62 -2.92 17.34 16.12
CA SER A 62 -3.30 17.42 17.54
C SER A 62 -2.34 16.66 18.46
N LEU A 63 -1.87 15.47 18.06
CA LEU A 63 -0.88 14.68 18.81
C LEU A 63 0.50 15.35 18.87
N GLY A 64 0.92 16.04 17.80
CA GLY A 64 2.15 16.84 17.80
C GLY A 64 2.11 17.98 18.81
N SER A 65 0.98 18.70 18.88
CA SER A 65 0.79 19.78 19.83
C SER A 65 0.63 19.29 21.28
N LEU A 66 -0.02 18.13 21.49
CA LEU A 66 -0.10 17.48 22.80
C LEU A 66 1.27 16.96 23.29
N ALA A 67 2.13 16.47 22.39
CA ALA A 67 3.49 16.04 22.72
C ALA A 67 4.37 17.22 23.16
N GLU A 68 4.30 18.36 22.47
CA GLU A 68 5.03 19.58 22.87
C GLU A 68 4.57 20.13 24.24
N LEU A 69 3.27 20.03 24.55
CA LEU A 69 2.72 20.37 25.86
C LEU A 69 3.19 19.39 26.96
N ASN A 70 3.23 18.09 26.66
CA ASN A 70 3.66 17.06 27.59
C ASN A 70 5.18 17.12 27.86
N LEU A 71 6.00 17.45 26.85
CA LEU A 71 7.44 17.64 27.00
C LEU A 71 7.74 18.78 27.98
N HIS A 72 7.09 19.94 27.80
CA HIS A 72 7.22 21.06 28.75
C HIS A 72 6.68 20.69 30.14
N GLY A 73 5.57 19.97 30.22
CA GLY A 73 4.99 19.52 31.47
C GLY A 73 5.92 18.59 32.26
N ALA A 74 6.53 17.61 31.59
CA ALA A 74 7.46 16.66 32.21
C ALA A 74 8.77 17.34 32.64
N GLU A 75 9.30 18.26 31.84
CA GLU A 75 10.52 19.02 32.16
C GLU A 75 10.29 20.01 33.32
N LEU A 76 9.13 20.68 33.35
CA LEU A 76 8.71 21.55 34.46
C LEU A 76 8.45 20.77 35.74
N ALA A 77 7.76 19.62 35.66
CA ALA A 77 7.48 18.76 36.81
C ALA A 77 8.75 18.12 37.38
N GLY A 78 9.62 17.59 36.51
CA GLY A 78 10.93 17.06 36.88
C GLY A 78 11.82 18.14 37.52
N GLY A 79 11.85 19.33 36.93
CA GLY A 79 12.59 20.47 37.48
C GLY A 79 12.04 20.95 38.83
N ALA A 80 10.72 20.98 39.02
CA ALA A 80 10.10 21.36 40.29
C ALA A 80 10.35 20.34 41.40
N ALA A 81 10.17 19.04 41.10
CA ALA A 81 10.47 17.96 42.03
C ALA A 81 11.94 17.94 42.44
N HIS A 82 12.86 18.13 41.48
CA HIS A 82 14.29 18.21 41.76
C HIS A 82 14.64 19.39 42.67
N ARG A 83 14.08 20.59 42.42
CA ARG A 83 14.26 21.76 43.30
C ARG A 83 13.74 21.50 44.71
N HIS A 84 12.58 20.86 44.85
CA HIS A 84 12.01 20.54 46.15
C HIS A 84 12.90 19.57 46.94
N LEU A 85 13.35 18.47 46.31
CA LEU A 85 14.26 17.51 46.94
C LEU A 85 15.62 18.14 47.29
N GLY A 86 16.14 19.05 46.45
CA GLY A 86 17.34 19.82 46.75
C GLY A 86 17.19 20.70 48.00
N ASN A 87 16.06 21.41 48.14
CA ASN A 87 15.75 22.22 49.31
C ASN A 87 15.60 21.38 50.58
N LEU A 88 14.94 20.22 50.48
CA LEU A 88 14.78 19.27 51.57
C LEU A 88 16.14 18.71 52.02
N THR A 89 16.98 18.32 51.06
CA THR A 89 18.36 17.86 51.31
C THR A 89 19.16 18.92 52.07
N SER A 90 19.12 20.18 51.63
CA SER A 90 19.82 21.30 52.28
C SER A 90 19.32 21.56 53.71
N SER A 91 18.00 21.51 53.91
CA SER A 91 17.37 21.71 55.23
C SER A 91 17.76 20.59 56.20
N LEU A 92 17.69 19.33 55.75
CA LEU A 92 18.07 18.17 56.56
C LEU A 92 19.57 18.15 56.87
N ALA A 93 20.43 18.57 55.95
CA ALA A 93 21.87 18.68 56.18
C ALA A 93 22.18 19.70 57.29
N LYS A 94 21.52 20.87 57.28
CA LYS A 94 21.66 21.89 58.33
C LYS A 94 21.16 21.38 59.68
N LEU A 95 19.98 20.75 59.69
CA LEU A 95 19.42 20.16 60.92
C LEU A 95 20.36 19.07 61.47
N ALA A 96 20.86 18.18 60.62
CA ALA A 96 21.81 17.15 61.01
C ALA A 96 23.07 17.74 61.64
N ALA A 97 23.66 18.78 61.06
CA ALA A 97 24.83 19.46 61.64
C ALA A 97 24.56 20.03 63.04
N ARG A 98 23.40 20.69 63.24
CA ARG A 98 23.02 21.25 64.55
C ARG A 98 22.80 20.16 65.59
N VAL A 99 22.11 19.08 65.23
CA VAL A 99 21.88 17.92 66.11
C VAL A 99 23.20 17.26 66.51
N VAL A 100 24.10 17.02 65.55
CA VAL A 100 25.43 16.41 65.81
C VAL A 100 26.27 17.29 66.74
N SER A 101 26.21 18.62 66.59
CA SER A 101 26.93 19.56 67.48
C SER A 101 26.32 19.70 68.88
N GLY A 102 25.15 19.10 69.13
CA GLY A 102 24.40 19.26 70.38
C GLY A 102 23.66 20.59 70.51
N ALA A 103 23.68 21.44 69.47
CA ALA A 103 23.02 22.74 69.46
C ALA A 103 21.49 22.64 69.36
N GLU A 104 20.96 21.50 68.91
CA GLU A 104 19.51 21.28 68.80
C GLU A 104 19.16 19.82 69.12
N PRO A 105 18.50 19.52 70.24
CA PRO A 105 17.93 18.19 70.47
C PRO A 105 16.64 18.01 69.66
N LEU A 106 16.45 16.81 69.08
CA LEU A 106 15.19 16.46 68.41
C LEU A 106 14.16 15.91 69.41
N SER A 107 12.94 16.44 69.37
CA SER A 107 11.78 15.89 70.08
C SER A 107 11.26 14.60 69.44
N ASP A 108 10.43 13.85 70.17
CA ASP A 108 9.84 12.60 69.67
C ASP A 108 8.97 12.85 68.43
N THR A 109 8.17 13.93 68.43
CA THR A 109 7.36 14.34 67.27
C THR A 109 8.22 14.68 66.05
N GLN A 110 9.36 15.37 66.25
CA GLN A 110 10.27 15.68 65.13
C GLN A 110 10.89 14.41 64.55
N ARG A 111 11.20 13.41 65.39
CA ARG A 111 11.72 12.12 64.94
C ARG A 111 10.69 11.34 64.14
N GLU A 112 9.42 11.39 64.54
CA GLU A 112 8.32 10.76 63.81
C GLU A 112 8.15 11.37 62.41
N VAL A 113 8.09 12.70 62.30
CA VAL A 113 8.00 13.38 60.99
C VAL A 113 9.21 13.06 60.10
N ILE A 114 10.42 13.03 60.66
CA ILE A 114 11.63 12.68 59.91
C ILE A 114 11.56 11.24 59.37
N LYS A 115 10.96 10.32 60.14
CA LYS A 115 10.74 8.94 59.71
C LYS A 115 9.73 8.84 58.57
N ASP A 116 8.66 9.63 58.59
CA ASP A 116 7.69 9.69 57.49
C ASP A 116 8.34 10.21 56.20
N ILE A 117 9.29 11.14 56.29
CA ILE A 117 10.08 11.58 55.13
C ILE A 117 10.93 10.42 54.58
N GLU A 118 11.52 9.58 55.45
CA GLU A 118 12.27 8.39 54.98
C GLU A 118 11.37 7.43 54.20
N ILE A 119 10.13 7.20 54.66
CA ILE A 119 9.14 6.37 53.97
C ILE A 119 8.78 6.98 52.61
N GLN A 120 8.52 8.29 52.54
CA GLN A 120 8.24 8.96 51.26
C GLN A 120 9.41 8.87 50.27
N MET A 121 10.66 8.89 50.76
CA MET A 121 11.82 8.67 49.89
C MET A 121 11.91 7.22 49.40
N ASP A 122 11.52 6.24 50.22
CA ASP A 122 11.41 4.85 49.78
C ASP A 122 10.37 4.68 48.67
N ASP A 123 9.19 5.28 48.84
CA ASP A 123 8.13 5.28 47.82
C ASP A 123 8.59 5.97 46.53
N LEU A 124 9.32 7.09 46.64
CA LEU A 124 9.89 7.79 45.48
C LEU A 124 10.89 6.90 44.73
N ILE A 125 11.75 6.18 45.44
CA ILE A 125 12.73 5.27 44.84
C ILE A 125 12.02 4.10 44.15
N ALA A 126 11.00 3.52 44.78
CA ALA A 126 10.20 2.45 44.20
C ALA A 126 9.45 2.93 42.93
N GLY A 127 8.83 4.11 43.01
CA GLY A 127 8.15 4.74 41.88
C GLY A 127 9.10 5.04 40.72
N ALA A 128 10.31 5.53 40.98
CA ALA A 128 11.31 5.77 39.95
C ALA A 128 11.69 4.49 39.18
N ARG A 129 11.76 3.34 39.86
CA ARG A 129 12.02 2.03 39.24
C ARG A 129 10.83 1.54 38.41
N ALA A 130 9.61 1.73 38.91
CA ALA A 130 8.40 1.37 38.16
C ALA A 130 8.28 2.18 36.86
N VAL A 131 8.47 3.50 36.92
CA VAL A 131 8.43 4.37 35.73
C VAL A 131 9.58 4.06 34.76
N HIS A 132 10.76 3.67 35.25
CA HIS A 132 11.84 3.18 34.39
C HIS A 132 11.41 1.95 33.57
N GLN A 133 10.70 1.00 34.17
CA GLN A 133 10.19 -0.18 33.46
C GLN A 133 9.18 0.20 32.39
N GLU A 134 8.24 1.11 32.70
CA GLU A 134 7.26 1.61 31.73
C GLU A 134 7.94 2.32 30.54
N ASP A 135 8.91 3.19 30.81
CA ASP A 135 9.68 3.87 29.76
C ASP A 135 10.46 2.86 28.91
N GLN A 136 11.02 1.81 29.52
CA GLN A 136 11.74 0.76 28.81
C GLN A 136 10.81 -0.05 27.89
N ILE A 137 9.55 -0.25 28.30
CA ILE A 137 8.51 -0.86 27.48
C ILE A 137 8.12 0.08 26.34
N GLU A 138 7.91 1.37 26.60
CA GLU A 138 7.47 2.34 25.60
C GLU A 138 8.50 2.51 24.48
N VAL A 139 9.79 2.65 24.80
CA VAL A 139 10.84 2.70 23.77
C VAL A 139 10.90 1.40 22.96
N GLY A 140 10.61 0.25 23.59
CA GLY A 140 10.52 -1.04 22.93
C GLY A 140 9.34 -1.10 21.95
N ARG A 141 8.16 -0.65 22.39
CA ARG A 141 6.92 -0.64 21.60
C ARG A 141 7.04 0.24 20.36
N VAL A 142 7.58 1.46 20.51
CA VAL A 142 7.73 2.37 19.36
C VAL A 142 8.76 1.84 18.36
N SER A 143 9.77 1.11 18.81
CA SER A 143 10.73 0.44 17.91
C SER A 143 10.08 -0.72 17.15
N ALA A 144 9.17 -1.46 17.78
CA ALA A 144 8.42 -2.54 17.12
C ALA A 144 7.49 -2.00 16.02
N LEU A 145 6.85 -0.85 16.23
CA LEU A 145 5.99 -0.22 15.21
C LEU A 145 6.73 0.09 13.90
N ILE A 146 8.02 0.44 13.99
CA ILE A 146 8.85 0.68 12.80
C ILE A 146 9.07 -0.62 12.01
N ALA A 147 9.30 -1.74 12.70
CA ALA A 147 9.48 -3.05 12.07
C ALA A 147 8.16 -3.56 11.46
N ASP A 148 7.02 -3.31 12.12
CA ASP A 148 5.70 -3.71 11.62
C ASP A 148 5.33 -3.02 10.29
N CYS A 149 5.96 -1.89 9.94
CA CYS A 149 5.76 -1.26 8.64
C CYS A 149 6.13 -2.19 7.47
N ASP A 150 7.06 -3.13 7.66
CA ASP A 150 7.48 -4.07 6.61
C ASP A 150 6.32 -4.95 6.11
N SER A 151 5.30 -5.18 6.97
CA SER A 151 4.07 -5.88 6.57
C SER A 151 3.30 -5.18 5.45
N LYS A 152 3.50 -3.87 5.23
CA LYS A 152 2.89 -3.12 4.12
C LYS A 152 3.38 -3.57 2.75
N LEU A 153 4.54 -4.22 2.69
CA LEU A 153 5.13 -4.76 1.45
C LEU A 153 4.66 -6.19 1.15
N ALA A 154 3.82 -6.78 2.02
CA ALA A 154 3.26 -8.09 1.78
C ALA A 154 2.35 -8.10 0.53
N GLY A 155 2.36 -9.22 -0.19
CA GLY A 155 1.51 -9.43 -1.37
C GLY A 155 2.10 -8.91 -2.70
N ILE A 156 3.14 -8.08 -2.66
CA ILE A 156 3.83 -7.61 -3.88
C ILE A 156 4.30 -8.81 -4.73
N GLU A 157 5.03 -9.77 -4.13
CA GLU A 157 5.58 -10.89 -4.90
C GLU A 157 4.48 -11.75 -5.55
N GLY A 158 3.40 -12.05 -4.83
CA GLY A 158 2.29 -12.82 -5.39
C GLY A 158 1.59 -12.11 -6.56
N SER A 159 1.43 -10.78 -6.47
CA SER A 159 0.85 -10.00 -7.59
C SER A 159 1.78 -9.96 -8.81
N LYS A 160 3.10 -9.87 -8.58
CA LYS A 160 4.13 -9.93 -9.63
C LYS A 160 4.15 -11.29 -10.34
N GLU A 161 4.16 -12.39 -9.58
CA GLU A 161 4.13 -13.75 -10.13
C GLU A 161 2.89 -13.98 -11.00
N ASN A 162 1.72 -13.50 -10.56
CA ASN A 162 0.48 -13.58 -11.34
C ASN A 162 0.58 -12.80 -12.66
N SER A 163 1.16 -11.60 -12.64
CA SER A 163 1.37 -10.81 -13.86
C SER A 163 2.33 -11.50 -14.83
N GLN A 164 3.44 -12.06 -14.32
CA GLN A 164 4.42 -12.79 -15.13
C GLN A 164 3.84 -14.07 -15.74
N SER A 165 3.03 -14.79 -14.98
CA SER A 165 2.31 -15.98 -15.47
C SER A 165 1.34 -15.62 -16.61
N GLY A 166 0.57 -14.54 -16.43
CA GLY A 166 -0.33 -14.01 -17.46
C GLY A 166 0.42 -13.61 -18.74
N GLU A 167 1.58 -12.95 -18.60
CA GLU A 167 2.42 -12.56 -19.74
C GLU A 167 2.87 -13.78 -20.54
N GLN A 168 3.40 -14.79 -19.85
CA GLN A 168 3.89 -16.03 -20.47
C GLN A 168 2.76 -16.78 -21.17
N GLY A 169 1.60 -16.90 -20.52
CA GLY A 169 0.41 -17.55 -21.07
C GLY A 169 -0.08 -16.86 -22.35
N HIS A 170 -0.19 -15.53 -22.32
CA HIS A 170 -0.57 -14.75 -23.49
C HIS A 170 0.46 -14.90 -24.63
N ALA A 171 1.75 -14.77 -24.35
CA ALA A 171 2.79 -14.88 -25.37
C ALA A 171 2.81 -16.26 -26.04
N GLN A 172 2.68 -17.34 -25.26
CA GLN A 172 2.58 -18.70 -25.80
C GLN A 172 1.32 -18.91 -26.64
N CYS A 173 0.20 -18.30 -26.24
CA CYS A 173 -1.03 -18.32 -27.03
C CYS A 173 -0.79 -17.68 -28.40
N ARG A 174 -0.18 -16.50 -28.46
CA ARG A 174 0.07 -15.79 -29.73
C ARG A 174 1.02 -16.53 -30.67
N VAL A 175 2.02 -17.24 -30.14
CA VAL A 175 2.84 -18.16 -30.93
C VAL A 175 1.98 -19.27 -31.56
N SER A 176 1.03 -19.81 -30.81
CA SER A 176 0.11 -20.85 -31.29
C SER A 176 -0.90 -20.31 -32.32
N GLU A 177 -1.40 -19.08 -32.12
CA GLU A 177 -2.25 -18.38 -33.09
C GLU A 177 -1.53 -18.16 -34.42
N LYS A 178 -0.27 -17.69 -34.39
CA LYS A 178 0.58 -17.55 -35.59
C LYS A 178 0.71 -18.88 -36.34
N ALA A 179 0.91 -19.99 -35.63
CA ALA A 179 0.99 -21.31 -36.24
C ALA A 179 -0.35 -21.73 -36.86
N ALA A 180 -1.48 -21.48 -36.18
CA ALA A 180 -2.82 -21.75 -36.69
C ALA A 180 -3.13 -20.92 -37.94
N LYS A 181 -2.71 -19.65 -37.98
CA LYS A 181 -2.84 -18.78 -39.16
C LYS A 181 -2.06 -19.35 -40.35
N ALA A 182 -0.79 -19.75 -40.15
CA ALA A 182 0.01 -20.34 -41.22
C ALA A 182 -0.60 -21.63 -41.77
N ALA A 183 -1.19 -22.46 -40.90
CA ALA A 183 -1.93 -23.67 -41.31
C ALA A 183 -3.18 -23.34 -42.13
N MET A 184 -3.96 -22.32 -41.71
CA MET A 184 -5.11 -21.80 -42.45
C MET A 184 -4.70 -21.30 -43.83
N ASP A 185 -3.69 -20.42 -43.90
CA ASP A 185 -3.20 -19.86 -45.17
C ASP A 185 -2.76 -20.96 -46.13
N GLY A 186 -2.04 -21.98 -45.64
CA GLY A 186 -1.64 -23.15 -46.43
C GLY A 186 -2.83 -23.96 -46.95
N ALA A 187 -3.78 -24.32 -46.08
CA ALA A 187 -4.97 -25.10 -46.46
C ALA A 187 -5.83 -24.36 -47.49
N CYS A 188 -6.05 -23.06 -47.30
CA CYS A 188 -6.86 -22.24 -48.18
C CYS A 188 -6.15 -21.90 -49.51
N THR A 189 -4.81 -21.80 -49.51
CA THR A 189 -4.02 -21.71 -50.74
C THR A 189 -4.16 -23.00 -51.57
N LEU A 190 -4.08 -24.17 -50.95
CA LEU A 190 -4.29 -25.45 -51.65
C LEU A 190 -5.70 -25.60 -52.21
N TYR A 191 -6.71 -25.11 -51.48
CA TYR A 191 -8.10 -25.09 -51.94
C TYR A 191 -8.27 -24.16 -53.15
N SER A 192 -7.83 -22.90 -53.05
CA SER A 192 -7.94 -21.92 -54.13
C SER A 192 -7.17 -22.34 -55.39
N ALA A 193 -5.95 -22.87 -55.25
CA ALA A 193 -5.18 -23.41 -56.37
C ALA A 193 -5.89 -24.58 -57.07
N LEU A 194 -6.59 -25.44 -56.32
CA LEU A 194 -7.40 -26.50 -56.93
C LEU A 194 -8.52 -25.88 -57.77
N VAL A 195 -9.28 -24.94 -57.22
CA VAL A 195 -10.44 -24.33 -57.91
C VAL A 195 -10.02 -23.60 -59.19
N LEU A 196 -8.91 -22.85 -59.13
CA LEU A 196 -8.43 -22.04 -60.26
C LEU A 196 -7.67 -22.86 -61.31
N GLY A 197 -7.07 -23.99 -60.93
CA GLY A 197 -6.21 -24.81 -61.81
C GLY A 197 -6.92 -25.89 -62.61
N GLN A 198 -8.26 -25.96 -62.59
CA GLN A 198 -8.98 -27.05 -63.25
C GLN A 198 -8.98 -26.93 -64.77
N GLN A 199 -8.62 -28.02 -65.44
CA GLN A 199 -8.78 -28.19 -66.88
C GLN A 199 -9.98 -29.10 -67.13
N MET A 200 -11.09 -28.50 -67.55
CA MET A 200 -12.29 -29.23 -67.91
C MET A 200 -12.07 -30.04 -69.21
N PRO A 201 -12.70 -31.23 -69.36
CA PRO A 201 -12.59 -32.02 -70.57
C PRO A 201 -12.98 -31.18 -71.80
N PRO A 202 -12.16 -31.15 -72.87
CA PRO A 202 -12.42 -30.28 -74.03
C PRO A 202 -13.82 -30.49 -74.64
N CYS A 203 -14.29 -31.74 -74.67
CA CYS A 203 -15.60 -32.10 -75.22
C CYS A 203 -16.77 -31.50 -74.43
N LEU A 204 -16.57 -31.06 -73.18
CA LEU A 204 -17.62 -30.42 -72.38
C LEU A 204 -18.10 -29.11 -73.01
N SER A 205 -17.21 -28.38 -73.69
CA SER A 205 -17.54 -27.10 -74.36
C SER A 205 -18.45 -27.27 -75.58
N THR A 206 -18.44 -28.45 -76.20
CA THR A 206 -19.21 -28.79 -77.39
C THR A 206 -20.23 -29.90 -77.10
N TYR A 207 -20.54 -30.14 -75.83
CA TYR A 207 -21.43 -31.22 -75.42
C TYR A 207 -22.86 -30.93 -75.89
N ASP A 208 -23.40 -31.80 -76.74
CA ASP A 208 -24.79 -31.75 -77.18
C ASP A 208 -25.63 -32.77 -76.39
N PRO A 209 -26.61 -32.34 -75.58
CA PRO A 209 -27.49 -33.26 -74.86
C PRO A 209 -28.50 -33.97 -75.79
N LYS A 210 -28.57 -33.62 -77.08
CA LYS A 210 -29.49 -34.17 -78.07
C LYS A 210 -28.79 -34.36 -79.43
N PRO A 211 -27.75 -35.21 -79.51
CA PRO A 211 -27.04 -35.45 -80.76
C PRO A 211 -27.98 -36.06 -81.80
N ALA A 212 -27.65 -35.88 -83.08
CA ALA A 212 -28.31 -36.62 -84.15
C ALA A 212 -28.16 -38.14 -83.93
N ILE A 213 -29.20 -38.89 -84.32
CA ILE A 213 -29.20 -40.37 -84.24
C ILE A 213 -28.29 -40.98 -85.34
N GLU A 214 -27.95 -40.18 -86.34
CA GLU A 214 -27.08 -40.52 -87.47
C GLU A 214 -25.64 -40.00 -87.21
N ASP A 215 -24.64 -40.49 -87.95
CA ASP A 215 -23.24 -40.02 -87.93
C ASP A 215 -22.53 -40.05 -86.56
N ASP A 216 -22.45 -41.21 -85.90
CA ASP A 216 -21.69 -41.46 -84.65
C ASP A 216 -22.03 -40.52 -83.46
N GLY A 217 -23.09 -39.72 -83.55
CA GLY A 217 -23.44 -38.67 -82.58
C GLY A 217 -23.72 -39.22 -81.17
N LEU A 218 -24.35 -40.38 -81.08
CA LEU A 218 -24.62 -41.07 -79.81
C LEU A 218 -23.34 -41.59 -79.14
N ASP A 219 -22.40 -42.14 -79.92
CA ASP A 219 -21.12 -42.65 -79.42
C ASP A 219 -20.19 -41.51 -78.98
N GLY A 220 -20.17 -40.41 -79.73
CA GLY A 220 -19.45 -39.19 -79.36
C GLY A 220 -19.97 -38.57 -78.05
N MET A 221 -21.29 -38.55 -77.85
CA MET A 221 -21.91 -38.12 -76.59
C MET A 221 -21.50 -39.05 -75.43
N HIS A 222 -21.60 -40.37 -75.60
CA HIS A 222 -21.22 -41.34 -74.57
C HIS A 222 -19.74 -41.19 -74.17
N ALA A 223 -18.83 -41.13 -75.15
CA ALA A 223 -17.40 -40.94 -74.91
C ALA A 223 -17.08 -39.62 -74.21
N CYS A 224 -17.85 -38.55 -74.47
CA CYS A 224 -17.71 -37.31 -73.71
C CYS A 224 -18.20 -37.43 -72.27
N LEU A 225 -19.33 -38.09 -72.03
CA LEU A 225 -19.84 -38.36 -70.69
C LEU A 225 -18.84 -39.17 -69.85
N GLU A 226 -18.20 -40.18 -70.42
CA GLU A 226 -17.15 -40.96 -69.73
C GLU A 226 -15.96 -40.07 -69.31
N LYS A 227 -15.51 -39.15 -70.19
CA LYS A 227 -14.46 -38.18 -69.87
C LYS A 227 -14.88 -37.20 -68.79
N ILE A 228 -16.13 -36.73 -68.83
CA ILE A 228 -16.69 -35.85 -67.79
C ILE A 228 -16.73 -36.57 -66.46
N VAL A 229 -17.21 -37.81 -66.40
CA VAL A 229 -17.27 -38.60 -65.14
C VAL A 229 -15.87 -38.87 -64.60
N THR A 230 -14.94 -39.28 -65.46
CA THR A 230 -13.55 -39.60 -65.09
C THR A 230 -12.81 -38.39 -64.50
N TRP A 231 -13.13 -37.18 -64.97
CA TRP A 231 -12.57 -35.94 -64.44
C TRP A 231 -13.33 -35.41 -63.21
N SER A 232 -14.65 -35.31 -63.30
CA SER A 232 -15.48 -34.59 -62.33
C SER A 232 -15.61 -35.31 -60.99
N VAL A 233 -15.66 -36.65 -60.97
CA VAL A 233 -15.80 -37.42 -59.73
C VAL A 233 -14.58 -37.26 -58.80
N PRO A 234 -13.33 -37.54 -59.24
CA PRO A 234 -12.15 -37.34 -58.39
C PRO A 234 -11.94 -35.87 -58.04
N LEU A 235 -12.22 -34.95 -58.96
CA LEU A 235 -12.18 -33.51 -58.68
C LEU A 235 -13.14 -33.14 -57.55
N ASN A 236 -14.40 -33.54 -57.62
CA ASN A 236 -15.40 -33.20 -56.60
C ASN A 236 -15.01 -33.75 -55.22
N LYS A 237 -14.39 -34.94 -55.19
CA LYS A 237 -13.83 -35.51 -53.95
C LYS A 237 -12.72 -34.62 -53.38
N THR A 238 -11.68 -34.33 -54.16
CA THR A 238 -10.55 -33.49 -53.70
C THR A 238 -10.99 -32.07 -53.37
N TRP A 239 -11.97 -31.53 -54.11
CA TRP A 239 -12.59 -30.25 -53.82
C TRP A 239 -13.22 -30.25 -52.44
N THR A 240 -14.08 -31.22 -52.16
CA THR A 240 -14.77 -31.34 -50.86
C THR A 240 -13.77 -31.47 -49.71
N GLU A 241 -12.72 -32.27 -49.89
CA GLU A 241 -11.66 -32.47 -48.89
C GLU A 241 -10.89 -31.18 -48.61
N ARG A 242 -10.41 -30.47 -49.64
CA ARG A 242 -9.63 -29.23 -49.48
C ARG A 242 -10.48 -28.06 -48.97
N LYS A 243 -11.73 -27.96 -49.43
CA LYS A 243 -12.69 -26.98 -48.91
C LYS A 243 -12.86 -27.17 -47.41
N ARG A 244 -13.16 -28.40 -46.98
CA ARG A 244 -13.31 -28.73 -45.56
C ARG A 244 -12.04 -28.40 -44.76
N ALA A 245 -10.86 -28.77 -45.27
CA ALA A 245 -9.60 -28.47 -44.59
C ALA A 245 -9.37 -26.96 -44.40
N CYS A 246 -9.67 -26.15 -45.43
CA CYS A 246 -9.61 -24.69 -45.32
C CYS A 246 -10.65 -24.15 -44.31
N GLU A 247 -11.89 -24.64 -44.33
CA GLU A 247 -12.94 -24.24 -43.38
C GLU A 247 -12.59 -24.60 -41.93
N GLU A 248 -12.09 -25.81 -41.69
CA GLU A 248 -11.65 -26.27 -40.37
C GLU A 248 -10.47 -25.45 -39.83
N ALA A 249 -9.44 -25.22 -40.66
CA ALA A 249 -8.30 -24.41 -40.26
C ALA A 249 -8.67 -22.94 -40.02
N THR A 250 -9.62 -22.40 -40.80
CA THR A 250 -10.17 -21.05 -40.58
C THR A 250 -10.91 -20.96 -39.24
N ALA A 251 -11.73 -21.96 -38.92
CA ALA A 251 -12.43 -22.03 -37.65
C ALA A 251 -11.45 -22.14 -36.46
N GLU A 252 -10.39 -22.92 -36.61
CA GLU A 252 -9.36 -23.07 -35.57
C GLU A 252 -8.56 -21.78 -35.36
N HIS A 253 -8.10 -21.13 -36.43
CA HIS A 253 -7.45 -19.82 -36.32
C HIS A 253 -8.35 -18.81 -35.61
N LYS A 254 -9.64 -18.75 -35.95
CA LYS A 254 -10.60 -17.87 -35.26
C LYS A 254 -10.71 -18.18 -33.76
N ARG A 255 -10.78 -19.47 -33.38
CA ARG A 255 -10.79 -19.86 -31.95
C ARG A 255 -9.53 -19.42 -31.23
N MET A 256 -8.38 -19.56 -31.89
CA MET A 256 -7.10 -19.12 -31.32
C MET A 256 -7.05 -17.60 -31.13
N VAL A 257 -7.53 -16.81 -32.09
CA VAL A 257 -7.68 -15.35 -31.94
C VAL A 257 -8.52 -15.01 -30.71
N GLU A 258 -9.70 -15.62 -30.57
CA GLU A 258 -10.60 -15.38 -29.43
C GLU A 258 -9.96 -15.76 -28.10
N LYS A 259 -9.29 -16.92 -28.04
CA LYS A 259 -8.55 -17.38 -26.86
C LYS A 259 -7.43 -16.41 -26.49
N CYS A 260 -6.58 -16.03 -27.44
CA CYS A 260 -5.44 -15.16 -27.15
C CYS A 260 -5.86 -13.74 -26.78
N ASN A 261 -6.98 -13.25 -27.33
CA ASN A 261 -7.59 -11.99 -26.88
C ASN A 261 -8.12 -12.06 -25.44
N HIS A 262 -8.62 -13.22 -25.02
CA HIS A 262 -9.00 -13.44 -23.63
C HIS A 262 -7.75 -13.43 -22.72
N GLU A 263 -6.72 -14.21 -23.07
CA GLU A 263 -5.45 -14.25 -22.32
C GLU A 263 -4.78 -12.87 -22.24
N GLN A 264 -4.86 -12.08 -23.31
CA GLN A 264 -4.41 -10.68 -23.31
C GLN A 264 -5.10 -9.87 -22.22
N SER A 265 -6.43 -10.02 -22.09
CA SER A 265 -7.21 -9.31 -21.05
C SER A 265 -6.81 -9.74 -19.65
N VAL A 266 -6.60 -11.05 -19.45
CA VAL A 266 -6.18 -11.62 -18.17
C VAL A 266 -4.79 -11.08 -17.79
N TYR A 267 -3.85 -11.07 -18.73
CA TYR A 267 -2.52 -10.51 -18.52
C TYR A 267 -2.56 -9.01 -18.20
N GLU A 268 -3.25 -8.20 -19.01
CA GLU A 268 -3.38 -6.75 -18.80
C GLU A 268 -3.94 -6.44 -17.42
N MET A 269 -5.01 -7.13 -17.00
CA MET A 269 -5.60 -6.95 -15.67
C MET A 269 -4.66 -7.41 -14.55
N ALA A 270 -3.97 -8.53 -14.71
CA ALA A 270 -3.00 -9.02 -13.72
C ALA A 270 -1.84 -8.04 -13.55
N PHE A 271 -1.35 -7.44 -14.65
CA PHE A 271 -0.34 -6.39 -14.60
C PHE A 271 -0.88 -5.13 -13.92
N CYS A 272 -2.11 -4.70 -14.21
CA CYS A 272 -2.71 -3.54 -13.54
C CYS A 272 -2.87 -3.78 -12.03
N SER A 273 -3.25 -4.99 -11.62
CA SER A 273 -3.31 -5.36 -10.20
C SER A 273 -1.93 -5.37 -9.54
N TYR A 274 -0.89 -5.84 -10.24
CA TYR A 274 0.49 -5.75 -9.77
C TYR A 274 0.94 -4.28 -9.62
N HIS A 275 0.67 -3.44 -10.62
CA HIS A 275 0.96 -2.02 -10.55
C HIS A 275 0.29 -1.36 -9.34
N GLU A 276 -1.02 -1.55 -9.16
CA GLU A 276 -1.77 -0.99 -8.03
C GLU A 276 -1.21 -1.48 -6.68
N THR A 277 -0.96 -2.78 -6.57
CA THR A 277 -0.42 -3.40 -5.36
C THR A 277 0.96 -2.85 -5.02
N LEU A 278 1.89 -2.84 -5.97
CA LEU A 278 3.25 -2.37 -5.76
C LEU A 278 3.29 -0.89 -5.40
N THR A 279 2.64 -0.04 -6.20
CA THR A 279 2.65 1.42 -5.95
C THR A 279 1.96 1.78 -4.64
N GLY A 280 0.80 1.18 -4.34
CA GLY A 280 0.06 1.39 -3.11
C GLY A 280 0.81 0.88 -1.86
N ALA A 281 1.42 -0.31 -1.95
CA ALA A 281 2.24 -0.88 -0.88
C ALA A 281 3.47 -0.01 -0.59
N CYS A 282 4.20 0.44 -1.63
CA CYS A 282 5.36 1.31 -1.45
C CYS A 282 4.99 2.66 -0.81
N SER A 283 3.87 3.29 -1.23
CA SER A 283 3.40 4.55 -0.61
C SER A 283 3.06 4.33 0.86
N SER A 284 2.26 3.31 1.14
CA SER A 284 1.83 2.96 2.51
C SER A 284 3.01 2.63 3.42
N TYR A 285 4.02 1.93 2.88
CA TYR A 285 5.27 1.63 3.59
C TYR A 285 6.03 2.91 3.94
N SER A 286 6.24 3.78 2.95
CA SER A 286 6.96 5.05 3.12
C SER A 286 6.30 5.95 4.16
N GLU A 287 4.97 6.09 4.10
CA GLU A 287 4.17 6.87 5.04
C GLU A 287 4.22 6.28 6.46
N CYS A 288 4.08 4.95 6.58
CA CYS A 288 4.22 4.24 7.85
C CYS A 288 5.59 4.49 8.49
N ARG A 289 6.67 4.34 7.71
CA ARG A 289 8.05 4.55 8.16
C ARG A 289 8.27 5.99 8.60
N ALA A 290 7.90 6.97 7.78
CA ALA A 290 8.04 8.38 8.13
C ALA A 290 7.33 8.74 9.45
N THR A 291 6.11 8.23 9.62
CA THR A 291 5.29 8.50 10.81
C THR A 291 5.87 7.82 12.06
N THR A 292 6.21 6.55 11.97
CA THR A 292 6.72 5.76 13.10
C THR A 292 8.14 6.16 13.51
N GLU A 293 9.00 6.53 12.56
CA GLU A 293 10.33 7.06 12.86
C GLU A 293 10.28 8.43 13.55
N LYS A 294 9.35 9.30 13.14
CA LYS A 294 9.12 10.58 13.83
C LYS A 294 8.66 10.33 15.27
N LYS A 295 7.73 9.38 15.46
CA LYS A 295 7.25 8.99 16.79
C LYS A 295 8.39 8.47 17.67
N GLN A 296 9.25 7.59 17.14
CA GLN A 296 10.42 7.08 17.87
C GLN A 296 11.36 8.21 18.30
N LEU A 297 11.68 9.14 17.39
CA LEU A 297 12.54 10.27 17.72
C LEU A 297 11.97 11.12 18.86
N ILE A 298 10.67 11.40 18.85
CA ILE A 298 10.00 12.19 19.89
C ILE A 298 10.00 11.41 21.22
N THR A 299 9.52 10.17 21.21
CA THR A 299 9.49 9.31 22.41
C THR A 299 10.88 9.15 23.01
N TYR A 300 11.92 8.98 22.21
CA TYR A 300 13.28 8.81 22.71
C TYR A 300 13.78 10.07 23.40
N LYS A 301 13.47 11.26 22.87
CA LYS A 301 13.80 12.53 23.51
C LYS A 301 13.06 12.70 24.84
N GLU A 302 11.75 12.43 24.86
CA GLU A 302 10.92 12.53 26.08
C GLU A 302 11.39 11.58 27.17
N VAL A 303 11.61 10.30 26.82
CA VAL A 303 12.10 9.28 27.75
C VAL A 303 13.51 9.62 28.24
N LYS A 304 14.36 10.24 27.43
CA LYS A 304 15.69 10.67 27.86
C LYS A 304 15.62 11.76 28.92
N VAL A 305 14.77 12.78 28.74
CA VAL A 305 14.51 13.81 29.74
C VAL A 305 13.97 13.19 31.04
N SER A 306 13.00 12.29 30.91
CA SER A 306 12.38 11.60 32.04
C SER A 306 13.37 10.70 32.79
N GLN A 307 14.26 10.00 32.07
CA GLN A 307 15.36 9.23 32.63
C GLN A 307 16.27 10.13 33.48
N ASP A 308 16.72 11.25 32.94
CA ASP A 308 17.68 12.13 33.62
C ASP A 308 17.04 12.74 34.89
N ALA A 309 15.75 13.11 34.84
CA ALA A 309 14.99 13.58 36.00
C ALA A 309 14.86 12.50 37.09
N ARG A 310 14.56 11.24 36.72
CA ARG A 310 14.50 10.13 37.68
C ARG A 310 15.84 9.84 38.33
N LYS A 311 16.93 9.84 37.54
CA LYS A 311 18.30 9.68 38.07
C LYS A 311 18.63 10.75 39.10
N ALA A 312 18.31 12.00 38.81
CA ALA A 312 18.52 13.11 39.75
C ALA A 312 17.67 12.96 41.03
N SER A 313 16.43 12.48 40.90
CA SER A 313 15.51 12.26 42.03
C SER A 313 15.96 11.10 42.92
N LEU A 314 16.45 10.00 42.34
CA LEU A 314 17.03 8.87 43.06
C LEU A 314 18.26 9.32 43.88
N VAL A 315 19.17 10.08 43.26
CA VAL A 315 20.37 10.60 43.95
C VAL A 315 19.98 11.48 45.15
N ALA A 316 18.99 12.36 44.98
CA ALA A 316 18.52 13.22 46.06
C ALA A 316 17.81 12.43 47.18
N ALA A 317 16.95 11.47 46.82
CA ALA A 317 16.25 10.62 47.78
C ALA A 317 17.22 9.78 48.63
N GLU A 318 18.23 9.16 48.01
CA GLU A 318 19.26 8.42 48.74
C GLU A 318 20.08 9.31 49.68
N LYS A 319 20.38 10.55 49.25
CA LYS A 319 21.06 11.55 50.09
C LYS A 319 20.21 11.93 51.30
N ILE A 320 18.92 12.21 51.10
CA ILE A 320 17.95 12.52 52.15
C ILE A 320 17.89 11.37 53.16
N LYS A 321 17.73 10.12 52.69
CA LYS A 321 17.72 8.94 53.55
C LYS A 321 19.01 8.80 54.36
N CYS A 322 20.17 9.05 53.74
CA CYS A 322 21.45 9.05 54.46
C CYS A 322 21.45 10.06 55.61
N LEU A 323 21.04 11.31 55.33
CA LEU A 323 20.95 12.36 56.35
C LEU A 323 19.96 12.02 57.47
N ILE A 324 18.82 11.41 57.13
CA ILE A 324 17.82 10.97 58.12
C ILE A 324 18.41 9.93 59.07
N ARG A 325 19.19 8.97 58.54
CA ARG A 325 19.83 7.92 59.35
C ARG A 325 20.85 8.46 60.36
N VAL A 326 21.38 9.67 60.18
CA VAL A 326 22.24 10.33 61.19
C VAL A 326 21.48 10.55 62.50
N PHE A 327 20.19 10.91 62.43
CA PHE A 327 19.38 11.20 63.62
C PHE A 327 19.07 9.96 64.48
N SER A 328 19.11 8.79 63.84
CA SER A 328 18.87 7.48 64.45
C SER A 328 20.16 6.77 64.88
N ALA A 329 21.34 7.30 64.51
CA ALA A 329 22.63 6.74 64.90
C ALA A 329 22.99 7.11 66.35
N GLY A 330 23.76 6.24 67.01
CA GLY A 330 24.32 6.54 68.33
C GLY A 330 25.19 7.80 68.30
N ARG A 331 25.14 8.62 69.36
CA ARG A 331 25.77 9.96 69.40
C ARG A 331 27.24 9.98 68.97
N ALA A 332 28.01 8.93 69.32
CA ALA A 332 29.42 8.81 68.92
C ALA A 332 29.63 8.60 67.41
N ALA A 333 28.67 8.00 66.69
CA ALA A 333 28.76 7.69 65.27
C ALA A 333 28.23 8.82 64.36
N GLN A 334 27.44 9.74 64.92
CA GLN A 334 26.77 10.79 64.15
C GLN A 334 27.73 11.70 63.34
N PRO A 335 28.88 12.17 63.87
CA PRO A 335 29.79 13.03 63.11
C PRO A 335 30.34 12.37 61.84
N GLU A 336 30.81 11.13 61.95
CA GLU A 336 31.34 10.37 60.82
C GLU A 336 30.25 10.00 59.82
N MET A 337 29.05 9.63 60.29
CA MET A 337 27.91 9.37 59.40
C MET A 337 27.48 10.63 58.65
N LEU A 338 27.40 11.78 59.31
CA LEU A 338 27.07 13.05 58.64
C LEU A 338 28.12 13.38 57.57
N LYS A 339 29.41 13.29 57.90
CA LYS A 339 30.50 13.53 56.95
C LYS A 339 30.39 12.61 55.73
N LYS A 340 30.13 11.32 55.95
CA LYS A 340 29.90 10.35 54.88
C LYS A 340 28.67 10.72 54.05
N CYS A 341 27.56 11.07 54.70
CA CYS A 341 26.36 11.47 54.00
C CYS A 341 26.54 12.75 53.19
N LEU A 342 27.39 13.70 53.58
CA LEU A 342 27.66 14.91 52.81
C LEU A 342 28.60 14.68 51.63
N THR A 343 29.55 13.75 51.74
CA THR A 343 30.60 13.51 50.75
C THR A 343 30.25 12.42 49.73
N THR A 344 29.46 11.42 50.10
CA THR A 344 29.05 10.34 49.18
C THR A 344 28.08 10.87 48.13
N THR A 345 28.37 10.55 46.87
CA THR A 345 27.42 10.69 45.76
C THR A 345 26.62 9.40 45.66
N ALA A 346 25.29 9.49 45.69
CA ALA A 346 24.42 8.36 45.41
C ALA A 346 24.58 7.90 43.95
N SER A 347 24.45 6.60 43.68
CA SER A 347 24.62 6.04 42.33
C SER A 347 23.25 5.93 41.65
N PRO A 348 23.07 6.49 40.43
CA PRO A 348 21.84 6.32 39.67
C PRO A 348 21.75 4.99 38.90
N GLU A 349 22.51 3.98 39.32
CA GLU A 349 22.60 2.67 38.66
C GLU A 349 21.24 1.98 38.53
N GLY A 350 21.03 1.34 37.37
CA GLY A 350 19.81 0.60 37.05
C GLY A 350 18.63 1.44 36.57
N LEU A 351 18.82 2.76 36.35
CA LEU A 351 17.81 3.63 35.73
C LEU A 351 18.13 4.02 34.27
N ASP A 352 19.14 3.40 33.65
CA ASP A 352 19.43 3.62 32.24
C ASP A 352 18.40 2.93 31.35
N ILE A 353 17.88 3.67 30.36
CA ILE A 353 17.02 3.15 29.31
C ILE A 353 17.89 2.70 28.15
N THR A 354 17.63 1.49 27.67
CA THR A 354 18.23 0.99 26.43
C THR A 354 17.38 1.45 25.25
N PHE A 355 17.92 2.39 24.48
CA PHE A 355 17.34 2.86 23.21
C PHE A 355 17.79 1.95 22.08
N LYS A 356 16.86 1.45 21.26
CA LYS A 356 17.17 0.57 20.14
C LYS A 356 17.45 1.41 18.90
N GLU A 357 18.41 0.97 18.10
CA GLU A 357 18.63 1.53 16.78
C GLU A 357 17.43 1.29 15.88
N LYS A 358 17.26 2.17 14.89
CA LYS A 358 16.22 2.04 13.88
C LYS A 358 16.45 0.78 13.06
N ALA A 359 15.39 0.02 12.83
CA ALA A 359 15.42 -1.07 11.86
C ALA A 359 15.74 -0.49 10.46
N ALA A 360 16.58 -1.21 9.70
CA ALA A 360 16.96 -0.84 8.34
C ALA A 360 15.71 -0.68 7.47
N LYS A 361 15.76 0.30 6.55
CA LYS A 361 14.70 0.52 5.59
C LYS A 361 14.80 -0.53 4.48
N LEU A 362 13.68 -1.11 4.09
CA LEU A 362 13.57 -1.98 2.92
C LEU A 362 13.44 -1.12 1.66
N ASP A 363 14.03 -1.62 0.57
CA ASP A 363 13.87 -0.99 -0.75
C ASP A 363 12.49 -1.32 -1.33
N CYS A 364 11.90 -0.37 -2.05
CA CYS A 364 10.59 -0.52 -2.69
C CYS A 364 10.64 0.08 -4.10
N ASP A 365 11.21 -0.70 -5.01
CA ASP A 365 11.38 -0.30 -6.40
C ASP A 365 10.05 -0.40 -7.18
N THR A 366 9.57 0.73 -7.68
CA THR A 366 8.39 0.83 -8.55
C THR A 366 8.74 0.83 -10.04
N GLY A 367 10.04 0.78 -10.39
CA GLY A 367 10.54 0.70 -11.76
C GLY A 367 9.89 -0.39 -12.62
N PRO A 368 9.66 -1.63 -12.12
CA PRO A 368 9.06 -2.71 -12.90
C PRO A 368 7.64 -2.42 -13.42
N VAL A 369 6.93 -1.45 -12.83
CA VAL A 369 5.57 -1.05 -13.23
C VAL A 369 5.51 0.38 -13.75
N ALA A 370 6.66 1.01 -14.03
CA ALA A 370 6.73 2.37 -14.54
C ALA A 370 6.05 2.53 -15.91
N THR A 371 6.05 1.47 -16.72
CA THR A 371 5.22 1.35 -17.92
C THR A 371 4.08 0.37 -17.65
N TYR A 372 2.92 0.62 -18.23
CA TYR A 372 1.69 -0.11 -17.94
C TYR A 372 0.79 -0.23 -19.17
N PRO A 373 -0.22 -1.12 -19.16
CA PRO A 373 -1.13 -1.32 -20.27
C PRO A 373 -1.60 -0.03 -20.95
N CYS A 374 -1.43 -0.04 -22.27
CA CYS A 374 -1.91 0.96 -23.23
C CYS A 374 -1.11 2.25 -23.31
N VAL A 375 0.03 2.36 -22.62
CA VAL A 375 1.04 3.38 -22.96
C VAL A 375 1.96 2.87 -24.05
N ALA A 376 2.42 3.76 -24.93
CA ALA A 376 3.20 3.40 -26.12
C ALA A 376 4.46 2.56 -25.79
N ALA A 377 5.19 2.91 -24.74
CA ALA A 377 6.38 2.16 -24.32
C ALA A 377 6.04 0.70 -23.95
N TRP A 378 4.92 0.49 -23.24
CA TRP A 378 4.48 -0.84 -22.84
C TRP A 378 4.00 -1.67 -24.05
N LEU A 379 3.22 -1.07 -24.96
CA LEU A 379 2.78 -1.74 -26.18
C LEU A 379 3.97 -2.16 -27.04
N SER A 380 4.97 -1.28 -27.18
CA SER A 380 6.18 -1.58 -27.95
C SER A 380 6.98 -2.73 -27.37
N GLU A 381 7.26 -2.69 -26.06
CA GLU A 381 8.05 -3.71 -25.37
C GLU A 381 7.34 -5.06 -25.26
N ARG A 382 6.03 -5.05 -24.97
CA ARG A 382 5.27 -6.26 -24.64
C ARG A 382 4.64 -6.90 -25.87
N TYR A 383 4.28 -6.14 -26.89
CA TYR A 383 3.56 -6.64 -28.07
C TYR A 383 4.29 -6.37 -29.39
N GLU A 384 4.53 -5.12 -29.78
CA GLU A 384 4.95 -4.78 -31.15
C GLU A 384 6.34 -5.31 -31.50
N SER A 385 7.22 -5.44 -30.50
CA SER A 385 8.58 -6.01 -30.66
C SER A 385 8.61 -7.54 -30.76
N LYS A 386 7.48 -8.24 -30.62
CA LYS A 386 7.46 -9.71 -30.59
C LYS A 386 7.38 -10.30 -31.99
N ASP A 387 8.11 -11.39 -32.23
CA ASP A 387 8.15 -12.10 -33.52
C ASP A 387 6.79 -12.67 -33.99
N TRP A 388 5.80 -12.77 -33.09
CA TRP A 388 4.45 -13.21 -33.42
C TRP A 388 3.52 -12.07 -33.84
N TYR A 389 3.87 -10.81 -33.59
CA TYR A 389 2.95 -9.67 -33.66
C TYR A 389 2.38 -9.42 -35.05
N SER A 390 3.19 -9.53 -36.11
CA SER A 390 2.75 -9.28 -37.49
C SER A 390 1.71 -10.30 -37.99
N GLU A 391 1.74 -11.52 -37.48
CA GLU A 391 0.85 -12.62 -37.89
C GLU A 391 -0.27 -12.89 -36.89
N ALA A 392 -0.11 -12.49 -35.64
CA ALA A 392 -1.07 -12.67 -34.55
C ALA A 392 -1.19 -11.36 -33.74
N PRO A 393 -1.72 -10.28 -34.35
CA PRO A 393 -1.78 -8.98 -33.70
C PRO A 393 -2.69 -9.01 -32.47
N THR A 394 -2.36 -8.16 -31.50
CA THR A 394 -3.17 -8.01 -30.29
C THR A 394 -4.49 -7.31 -30.57
N LYS A 395 -5.52 -7.60 -29.77
CA LYS A 395 -6.71 -6.73 -29.72
C LYS A 395 -6.33 -5.37 -29.10
N THR A 396 -7.25 -4.41 -29.20
CA THR A 396 -7.13 -3.14 -28.46
C THR A 396 -6.89 -3.40 -26.99
N CYS A 397 -5.86 -2.74 -26.45
CA CYS A 397 -5.45 -2.84 -25.07
C CYS A 397 -6.50 -2.25 -24.10
N SER A 398 -6.56 -2.81 -22.89
CA SER A 398 -7.41 -2.38 -21.79
C SER A 398 -6.60 -1.58 -20.76
N ALA A 399 -6.87 -0.29 -20.62
CA ALA A 399 -6.11 0.56 -19.70
C ALA A 399 -6.43 0.24 -18.24
N CYS A 400 -5.47 0.46 -17.34
CA CYS A 400 -5.62 0.12 -15.93
C CYS A 400 -6.74 0.91 -15.24
N PRO A 401 -7.75 0.23 -14.64
CA PRO A 401 -8.90 0.90 -14.03
C PRO A 401 -8.55 1.91 -12.95
N HIS A 402 -7.57 1.61 -12.08
CA HIS A 402 -7.16 2.47 -10.97
C HIS A 402 -6.51 3.79 -11.41
N LEU A 403 -6.03 3.87 -12.66
CA LEU A 403 -5.43 5.09 -13.22
C LEU A 403 -6.46 5.99 -13.93
N GLN A 404 -7.68 5.49 -14.21
CA GLN A 404 -8.69 6.22 -14.99
C GLN A 404 -9.51 7.23 -14.15
N GLY A 405 -9.40 7.20 -12.82
CA GLY A 405 -10.11 8.12 -11.92
C GLY A 405 -9.43 9.47 -11.66
N GLY A 406 -8.18 9.65 -12.12
CA GLY A 406 -7.35 10.83 -11.80
C GLY A 406 -7.56 12.05 -12.69
N ASN A 407 -8.34 11.97 -13.77
CA ASN A 407 -8.45 13.03 -14.78
C ASN A 407 -9.85 13.67 -14.86
N LYS A 408 -10.40 14.06 -13.71
CA LYS A 408 -11.48 15.05 -13.61
C LYS A 408 -11.17 16.10 -12.55
N GLN A 409 -10.07 16.82 -12.71
CA GLN A 409 -9.94 18.15 -12.13
C GLN A 409 -9.46 19.15 -13.18
N SER A 410 -10.45 19.91 -13.67
CA SER A 410 -10.35 21.31 -14.08
C SER A 410 -9.30 21.68 -15.13
N ASN A 411 -9.63 21.45 -16.40
CA ASN A 411 -9.30 22.45 -17.42
C ASN A 411 -10.42 23.51 -17.41
N HIS A 412 -10.55 24.25 -16.30
CA HIS A 412 -11.24 25.53 -16.31
C HIS A 412 -10.24 26.54 -16.89
N VAL A 413 -10.40 26.79 -18.19
CA VAL A 413 -9.79 27.94 -18.85
C VAL A 413 -10.27 29.17 -18.09
N ILE A 414 -9.38 29.77 -17.29
CA ILE A 414 -9.58 31.14 -16.81
C ILE A 414 -9.43 32.02 -18.06
N GLN A 415 -10.57 32.43 -18.61
CA GLN A 415 -10.60 33.57 -19.51
C GLN A 415 -10.22 34.83 -18.70
N PRO A 416 -9.33 35.69 -19.20
CA PRO A 416 -9.11 36.99 -18.59
C PRO A 416 -10.38 37.84 -18.79
N THR A 417 -10.97 38.28 -17.68
CA THR A 417 -12.03 39.30 -17.68
C THR A 417 -11.45 40.63 -18.15
N PRO A 418 -12.12 41.35 -19.06
CA PRO A 418 -11.82 42.75 -19.36
C PRO A 418 -12.04 43.59 -18.09
N GLY A 419 -11.05 44.41 -17.77
CA GLY A 419 -11.14 45.38 -16.68
C GLY A 419 -12.06 46.54 -17.07
N ASP A 420 -13.04 46.80 -16.22
CA ASP A 420 -13.70 48.08 -16.08
C ASP A 420 -13.34 48.58 -14.68
N ASP A 421 -12.44 49.56 -14.61
CA ASP A 421 -12.35 50.54 -13.52
C ASP A 421 -11.62 51.75 -14.08
N ALA A 422 -12.41 52.65 -14.65
CA ALA A 422 -12.06 54.05 -14.87
C ALA A 422 -12.55 54.84 -13.65
N ASP A 423 -11.63 55.38 -12.87
CA ASP A 423 -11.75 56.70 -12.24
C ASP A 423 -10.51 56.97 -11.39
N THR A 424 -9.70 57.92 -11.82
CA THR A 424 -9.31 59.09 -11.01
C THR A 424 -8.48 60.04 -11.86
N ASP A 425 -9.09 61.18 -12.14
CA ASP A 425 -8.47 62.38 -12.69
C ASP A 425 -7.45 63.00 -11.73
N ASP A 426 -6.63 63.86 -12.34
CA ASP A 426 -5.98 65.04 -11.81
C ASP A 426 -4.60 64.95 -11.13
N ALA A 427 -3.61 65.29 -11.95
CA ALA A 427 -2.94 66.61 -11.93
C ALA A 427 -1.41 66.59 -11.73
N ALA A 428 -0.77 66.94 -12.84
CA ALA A 428 0.18 68.04 -12.98
C ALA A 428 1.68 67.80 -12.78
N ASP A 429 2.36 68.21 -13.86
CA ASP A 429 3.59 69.01 -13.93
C ASP A 429 4.97 68.34 -14.07
N ALA A 430 5.43 68.47 -15.32
CA ALA A 430 6.61 69.24 -15.74
C ALA A 430 7.97 68.54 -15.89
N ALA A 431 8.44 68.63 -17.15
CA ALA A 431 9.84 68.68 -17.61
C ALA A 431 10.69 67.41 -17.37
N ASP A 432 11.67 67.02 -18.17
CA ASP A 432 12.46 67.73 -19.16
C ASP A 432 13.17 66.69 -20.06
N THR A 433 13.35 67.08 -21.32
CA THR A 433 14.47 66.82 -22.25
C THR A 433 15.38 65.58 -22.19
N ASP A 434 15.57 65.04 -23.40
CA ASP A 434 16.84 64.76 -24.10
C ASP A 434 17.56 63.41 -24.05
N ASP A 435 17.82 62.95 -25.28
CA ASP A 435 19.01 62.30 -25.84
C ASP A 435 19.44 60.92 -25.34
N ALA A 436 19.32 59.87 -26.16
CA ALA A 436 20.16 59.52 -27.33
C ALA A 436 21.36 58.64 -26.94
N ALA A 437 21.28 57.35 -27.30
CA ALA A 437 22.16 56.66 -28.25
C ALA A 437 21.81 55.16 -28.30
#